data_AF-A0A0F6X2B7-F1
#
_entry.id   AF-A0A0F6X2B7-F1
#
_cell.length_a   1.000
_cell.length_b   1.000
_cell.length_c   1.000
_cell.angle_alpha   90.00
_cell.angle_beta   90.00
_cell.angle_gamma   90.00
#
_symmetry.space_group_name_H-M   'P 1'
#
loop_
_entity.id
_entity.type
_entity.pdbx_description
1 polymer ?
#
loop_
_entity_poly.entity_id
_entity_poly.type
_entity_poly.pdbx_seq_one_letter_code
_entity_poly.pdbx_strand_id
1 'polypeptide(L)'
;PEGVSIKVNAKVIEVEGPRGKLTRNFKHLNLDFQLIKDEDSGKRKLKIEAWFGSRKTSAAIRTALSHVGNLITGVTKGYRYKMRFVYAHFPINASITNGNNSIEIRNFLGEKRVRKVDMLEGVSVVRSEKVKDELIVDGNDIELVSRSCALINQKCHVKNKDIRK
;
A
#
# COMPACT_ATOMS: atom_id res chain seq x y z
N PRO A 1 7.16 -5.54 -17.57
CA PRO A 1 6.19 -6.58 -18.01
C PRO A 1 5.46 -6.13 -19.26
N GLU A 2 4.90 -7.06 -20.03
CA GLU A 2 3.99 -6.71 -21.12
C GLU A 2 2.74 -6.02 -20.57
N GLY A 3 2.19 -5.06 -21.32
CA GLY A 3 1.04 -4.25 -20.87
C GLY A 3 1.35 -3.20 -19.80
N VAL A 4 2.62 -2.96 -19.47
CA VAL A 4 3.05 -1.89 -18.55
C VAL A 4 3.90 -0.86 -19.28
N SER A 5 3.52 0.41 -19.17
CA SER A 5 4.27 1.56 -19.65
C SER A 5 4.92 2.29 -18.48
N ILE A 6 6.20 2.62 -18.60
CA ILE A 6 6.96 3.36 -17.58
C ILE A 6 7.49 4.63 -18.24
N LYS A 7 7.22 5.78 -17.63
CA LYS A 7 7.78 7.08 -17.99
C LYS A 7 8.64 7.57 -16.83
N VAL A 8 9.82 8.11 -17.16
CA VAL A 8 10.74 8.70 -16.19
C VAL A 8 11.00 10.14 -16.62
N ASN A 9 10.63 11.11 -15.79
CA ASN A 9 10.91 12.52 -16.03
C ASN A 9 11.39 13.19 -14.75
N ALA A 10 12.59 13.77 -14.77
CA ALA A 10 13.19 14.47 -13.63
C ALA A 10 13.10 13.70 -12.29
N LYS A 11 13.44 12.40 -12.30
CA LYS A 11 13.35 11.46 -11.17
C LYS A 11 11.93 11.22 -10.62
N VAL A 12 10.89 11.61 -11.38
CA VAL A 12 9.50 11.22 -11.15
C VAL A 12 9.22 10.04 -12.07
N ILE A 13 8.77 8.94 -11.48
CA ILE A 13 8.45 7.71 -12.20
C ILE A 13 6.94 7.58 -12.24
N GLU A 14 6.43 7.45 -13.46
CA GLU A 14 5.03 7.15 -13.72
C GLU A 14 4.93 5.74 -14.31
N VAL A 15 4.04 4.93 -13.74
CA VAL A 15 3.78 3.57 -14.20
C VAL A 15 2.30 3.47 -14.56
N GLU A 16 2.03 3.11 -15.80
CA GLU A 16 0.68 2.92 -16.35
C GLU A 16 0.51 1.43 -16.69
N GLY A 17 -0.62 0.86 -16.29
CA GLY A 17 -0.97 -0.53 -16.55
C GLY A 17 -2.49 -0.73 -16.62
N PRO A 18 -2.96 -1.99 -16.73
CA PRO A 18 -4.37 -2.30 -16.95
C PRO A 18 -5.28 -1.83 -15.81
N ARG A 19 -4.77 -1.74 -14.57
CA ARG A 19 -5.55 -1.31 -13.41
C ARG A 19 -5.54 0.20 -13.17
N GLY A 20 -4.76 0.96 -13.95
CA GLY A 20 -4.65 2.41 -13.83
C GLY A 20 -3.21 2.92 -13.84
N LYS A 21 -3.02 4.12 -13.30
CA LYS A 21 -1.76 4.85 -13.28
C LYS A 21 -1.32 5.15 -11.86
N LEU A 22 -0.02 4.97 -11.58
CA LEU A 22 0.60 5.36 -10.32
C LEU A 22 1.83 6.24 -10.61
N THR A 23 2.03 7.25 -9.78
CA THR A 23 3.15 8.19 -9.90
C THR A 23 3.90 8.25 -8.58
N ARG A 24 5.24 8.24 -8.64
CA ARG A 24 6.09 8.38 -7.45
C ARG A 24 7.29 9.28 -7.70
N ASN A 25 7.57 10.14 -6.73
CA ASN A 25 8.64 11.13 -6.79
C ASN A 25 9.89 10.66 -6.02
N PHE A 26 11.02 10.53 -6.72
CA PHE A 26 12.33 10.19 -6.14
C PHE A 26 13.34 11.34 -6.15
N LYS A 27 12.90 12.60 -6.34
CA LYS A 27 13.80 13.78 -6.38
C LYS A 27 14.64 13.96 -5.11
N HIS A 28 14.16 13.47 -3.97
CA HIS A 28 14.88 13.51 -2.70
C HIS A 28 16.10 12.57 -2.66
N LEU A 29 16.19 11.60 -3.58
CA LEU A 29 17.32 10.70 -3.71
C LEU A 29 18.28 11.22 -4.79
N ASN A 30 19.57 11.28 -4.45
CA ASN A 30 20.61 11.57 -5.43
C ASN A 30 20.98 10.32 -6.25
N LEU A 31 20.01 9.81 -7.01
CA LEU A 31 20.14 8.69 -7.94
C LEU A 31 19.82 9.14 -9.36
N ASP A 32 20.46 8.52 -10.34
CA ASP A 32 20.13 8.67 -11.75
C ASP A 32 19.20 7.52 -12.19
N PHE A 33 18.21 7.83 -13.02
CA PHE A 33 17.18 6.90 -13.48
C PHE A 33 17.11 6.95 -15.00
N GLN A 34 17.41 5.82 -15.64
CA GLN A 34 17.45 5.74 -17.10
C GLN A 34 16.62 4.56 -17.59
N LEU A 35 15.82 4.77 -18.63
CA LEU A 35 15.09 3.70 -19.30
C LEU A 35 15.90 3.23 -20.50
N ILE A 36 16.42 2.00 -20.42
CA ILE A 36 17.30 1.42 -21.42
C ILE A 36 16.56 0.30 -22.15
N LYS A 37 16.86 0.09 -23.42
CA LYS A 37 16.46 -1.10 -24.15
C LYS A 37 17.60 -2.09 -24.09
N ASP A 38 17.29 -3.29 -23.60
CA ASP A 38 18.24 -4.39 -23.59
C ASP A 38 18.51 -4.83 -25.03
N GLU A 39 19.76 -4.83 -25.46
CA GLU A 39 20.12 -5.14 -26.86
C GLU A 39 19.84 -6.61 -27.21
N ASP A 40 20.05 -7.53 -26.26
CA ASP A 40 19.85 -8.96 -26.46
C ASP A 40 18.37 -9.38 -26.43
N SER A 41 17.55 -8.75 -25.59
CA SER A 41 16.16 -9.17 -25.37
C SER A 41 15.12 -8.21 -25.96
N GLY A 42 15.52 -7.04 -26.42
CA GLY A 42 14.65 -5.95 -26.89
C GLY A 42 13.73 -5.36 -25.81
N LYS A 43 13.82 -5.85 -24.56
CA LYS A 43 12.93 -5.46 -23.46
C LYS A 43 13.40 -4.16 -22.82
N ARG A 44 12.44 -3.35 -22.38
CA ARG A 44 12.69 -2.12 -21.62
C ARG A 44 13.13 -2.47 -20.20
N LYS A 45 14.29 -1.99 -19.77
CA LYS A 45 14.85 -2.12 -18.42
C LYS A 45 15.00 -0.73 -17.80
N LEU A 46 14.66 -0.61 -16.52
CA LEU A 46 14.96 0.60 -15.74
C LEU A 46 16.32 0.41 -15.07
N LYS A 47 17.30 1.24 -15.45
CA LYS A 47 18.61 1.32 -14.82
C LYS A 47 18.60 2.44 -13.77
N ILE A 48 19.10 2.12 -12.58
CA ILE A 48 19.25 3.08 -11.47
C ILE A 48 20.72 3.10 -11.08
N GLU A 49 21.34 4.28 -11.11
CA GLU A 49 22.77 4.45 -10.82
C GLU A 49 22.99 5.52 -9.75
N ALA A 50 24.11 5.37 -9.03
CA ALA A 50 24.61 6.40 -8.13
C ALA A 50 26.09 6.65 -8.44
N TRP A 51 26.43 7.89 -8.74
CA TRP A 51 27.82 8.32 -8.91
C TRP A 51 28.47 8.49 -7.53
N PHE A 52 29.70 7.97 -7.36
CA PHE A 52 30.44 8.03 -6.10
C PHE A 52 29.64 7.52 -4.89
N GLY A 53 29.00 6.36 -5.04
CA GLY A 53 28.09 5.83 -4.05
C GLY A 53 28.75 5.47 -2.71
N SER A 54 28.11 5.84 -1.60
CA SER A 54 28.42 5.36 -0.25
C SER A 54 27.54 4.16 0.12
N ARG A 55 27.80 3.53 1.27
CA ARG A 55 26.93 2.46 1.80
C ARG A 55 25.46 2.89 1.90
N LYS A 56 25.20 4.16 2.25
CA LYS A 56 23.84 4.71 2.34
C LYS A 56 23.17 4.84 0.97
N THR A 57 23.90 5.22 -0.07
CA THR A 57 23.33 5.36 -1.42
C THR A 57 23.06 3.99 -2.05
N SER A 58 23.90 2.98 -1.79
CA SER A 58 23.65 1.60 -2.24
C SER A 58 22.34 1.05 -1.65
N ALA A 59 22.06 1.33 -0.38
CA ALA A 59 20.77 1.00 0.23
C ALA A 59 19.60 1.75 -0.45
N ALA A 60 19.77 3.03 -0.75
CA ALA A 60 18.76 3.82 -1.45
C ALA A 60 18.43 3.29 -2.86
N ILE A 61 19.43 2.77 -3.60
CA ILE A 61 19.19 2.12 -4.90
C ILE A 61 18.25 0.92 -4.72
N ARG A 62 18.51 0.04 -3.76
CA ARG A 62 17.66 -1.13 -3.50
C ARG A 62 16.25 -0.71 -3.09
N THR A 63 16.11 0.33 -2.26
CA THR A 63 14.81 0.87 -1.88
C THR A 63 14.05 1.42 -3.09
N ALA A 64 14.71 2.18 -3.97
CA ALA A 64 14.09 2.70 -5.18
C ALA A 64 13.62 1.58 -6.12
N LEU A 65 14.45 0.54 -6.32
CA LEU A 65 14.08 -0.64 -7.09
C LEU A 65 12.83 -1.33 -6.52
N SER A 66 12.78 -1.53 -5.20
CA SER A 66 11.61 -2.13 -4.54
C SER A 66 10.35 -1.30 -4.71
N HIS A 67 10.44 0.03 -4.57
CA HIS A 67 9.29 0.90 -4.79
C HIS A 67 8.80 0.82 -6.23
N VAL A 68 9.69 0.84 -7.23
CA VAL A 68 9.27 0.69 -8.64
C VAL A 68 8.66 -0.69 -8.89
N GLY A 69 9.24 -1.76 -8.35
CA GLY A 69 8.68 -3.11 -8.43
C GLY A 69 7.27 -3.19 -7.83
N ASN A 70 7.03 -2.45 -6.75
CA ASN A 70 5.71 -2.35 -6.14
C ASN A 70 4.71 -1.59 -7.02
N LEU A 71 5.12 -0.46 -7.62
CA LEU A 71 4.27 0.27 -8.56
C LEU A 71 3.84 -0.62 -9.75
N ILE A 72 4.77 -1.39 -10.30
CA ILE A 72 4.50 -2.32 -11.41
C ILE A 72 3.51 -3.41 -10.99
N THR A 73 3.73 -4.05 -9.85
CA THR A 73 2.80 -5.06 -9.30
C THR A 73 1.43 -4.46 -9.02
N GLY A 74 1.40 -3.22 -8.51
CA GLY A 74 0.18 -2.48 -8.21
C GLY A 74 -0.71 -2.23 -9.43
N VAL A 75 -0.14 -1.74 -10.54
CA VAL A 75 -0.91 -1.48 -11.76
C VAL A 75 -1.27 -2.73 -12.57
N THR A 76 -0.59 -3.86 -12.32
CA THR A 76 -0.84 -5.12 -13.05
C THR A 76 -1.82 -6.02 -12.30
N LYS A 77 -1.57 -6.27 -11.02
CA LYS A 77 -2.34 -7.21 -10.18
C LYS A 77 -3.13 -6.49 -9.09
N GLY A 78 -2.58 -5.41 -8.53
CA GLY A 78 -3.11 -4.75 -7.35
C GLY A 78 -2.70 -5.45 -6.05
N TYR A 79 -3.05 -4.83 -4.93
CA TYR A 79 -2.76 -5.32 -3.59
C TYR A 79 -4.03 -5.54 -2.79
N ARG A 80 -4.07 -6.66 -2.07
CA ARG A 80 -5.17 -7.05 -1.20
C ARG A 80 -4.63 -7.40 0.18
N TYR A 81 -5.06 -6.68 1.20
CA TYR A 81 -4.82 -7.01 2.59
C TYR A 81 -6.08 -7.63 3.19
N LYS A 82 -5.91 -8.73 3.92
CA LYS A 82 -6.99 -9.35 4.70
C LYS A 82 -6.72 -9.08 6.17
N MET A 83 -7.63 -8.38 6.82
CA MET A 83 -7.58 -8.12 8.26
C MET A 83 -8.68 -8.91 8.95
N ARG A 84 -8.41 -9.50 10.11
CA ARG A 84 -9.42 -10.20 10.90
C ARG A 84 -9.67 -9.47 12.21
N PHE A 85 -10.93 -9.32 12.58
CA PHE A 85 -11.31 -8.85 13.90
C PHE A 85 -11.24 -10.01 14.89
N VAL A 86 -10.46 -9.85 15.95
CA VAL A 86 -10.29 -10.84 17.01
C VAL A 86 -10.86 -10.27 18.29
N TYR A 87 -11.67 -11.05 18.99
CA TYR A 87 -12.31 -10.67 20.25
C TYR A 87 -12.51 -11.90 21.14
N ALA A 88 -12.53 -11.69 22.45
CA ALA A 88 -12.78 -12.75 23.45
C ALA A 88 -14.20 -12.69 24.02
N HIS A 89 -14.62 -11.52 24.51
CA HIS A 89 -15.92 -11.35 25.18
C HIS A 89 -16.91 -10.50 24.37
N PHE A 90 -16.53 -9.26 24.01
CA PHE A 90 -17.41 -8.34 23.30
C PHE A 90 -17.26 -8.49 21.78
N PRO A 91 -18.32 -8.87 21.03
CA PRO A 91 -18.25 -8.96 19.57
C PRO A 91 -18.09 -7.57 18.95
N ILE A 92 -17.16 -7.44 18.01
CA ILE A 92 -16.84 -6.18 17.35
C ILE A 92 -17.75 -5.99 16.14
N ASN A 93 -18.41 -4.83 16.05
CA ASN A 93 -19.26 -4.48 14.92
C ASN A 93 -18.50 -3.53 13.98
N ALA A 94 -18.26 -3.96 12.75
CA ALA A 94 -17.66 -3.16 11.69
C ALA A 94 -18.71 -2.84 10.62
N SER A 95 -19.03 -1.56 10.47
CA SER A 95 -19.91 -1.06 9.40
C SER A 95 -19.10 -0.23 8.41
N ILE A 96 -19.22 -0.58 7.13
CA ILE A 96 -18.55 0.14 6.04
C ILE A 96 -19.50 1.24 5.57
N THR A 97 -18.98 2.46 5.48
CA THR A 97 -19.73 3.67 5.14
C THR A 97 -19.06 4.40 3.97
N ASN A 98 -19.71 5.43 3.44
CA ASN A 98 -19.20 6.25 2.33
C ASN A 98 -18.76 5.45 1.10
N GLY A 99 -19.57 4.48 0.67
CA GLY A 99 -19.31 3.74 -0.57
C GLY A 99 -17.98 3.00 -0.60
N ASN A 100 -17.62 2.33 0.50
CA ASN A 100 -16.38 1.57 0.69
C ASN A 100 -15.11 2.39 0.96
N ASN A 101 -15.25 3.67 1.31
CA ASN A 101 -14.12 4.55 1.62
C ASN A 101 -13.99 4.88 3.11
N SER A 102 -14.87 4.41 3.98
CA SER A 102 -14.72 4.55 5.43
C SER A 102 -15.24 3.33 6.19
N ILE A 103 -14.69 3.11 7.37
CA ILE A 103 -15.10 2.06 8.29
C ILE A 103 -15.40 2.65 9.66
N GLU A 104 -16.52 2.25 10.23
CA GLU A 104 -16.91 2.54 11.60
C GLU A 104 -16.84 1.26 12.42
N ILE A 105 -16.02 1.31 13.47
CA ILE A 105 -15.86 0.20 14.43
C ILE A 105 -16.60 0.57 15.71
N ARG A 106 -17.53 -0.30 16.11
CA ARG A 106 -18.38 -0.15 17.29
C ARG A 106 -18.19 -1.33 18.24
N ASN A 107 -18.51 -1.11 19.52
CA ASN A 107 -18.43 -2.12 20.57
C ASN A 107 -17.01 -2.70 20.79
N PHE A 108 -15.97 -1.95 20.43
CA PHE A 108 -14.59 -2.35 20.71
C PHE A 108 -14.35 -2.32 22.23
N LEU A 109 -13.97 -3.45 22.82
CA LEU A 109 -13.86 -3.64 24.28
C LEU A 109 -15.15 -3.32 25.08
N GLY A 110 -16.32 -3.30 24.45
CA GLY A 110 -17.57 -2.91 25.10
C GLY A 110 -17.75 -1.38 25.23
N GLU A 111 -16.92 -0.58 24.57
CA GLU A 111 -17.06 0.87 24.55
C GLU A 111 -18.30 1.31 23.75
N LYS A 112 -19.01 2.33 24.25
CA LYS A 112 -20.12 2.99 23.52
C LYS A 112 -19.65 3.93 22.40
N ARG A 113 -18.35 4.27 22.36
CA ARG A 113 -17.77 5.20 21.38
C ARG A 113 -17.64 4.53 20.00
N VAL A 114 -18.00 5.26 18.95
CA VAL A 114 -17.74 4.85 17.57
C VAL A 114 -16.33 5.29 17.15
N ARG A 115 -15.53 4.35 16.65
CA ARG A 115 -14.20 4.61 16.10
C ARG A 115 -14.30 4.63 14.58
N LYS A 116 -14.29 5.82 13.99
CA LYS A 116 -14.33 6.02 12.54
C LYS A 116 -12.91 6.12 11.96
N VAL A 117 -12.70 5.45 10.84
CA VAL A 117 -11.45 5.49 10.06
C VAL A 117 -11.80 5.69 8.58
N ASP A 118 -11.31 6.78 8.01
CA ASP A 118 -11.43 7.04 6.58
C ASP A 118 -10.24 6.39 5.85
N MET A 119 -10.53 5.72 4.72
CA MET A 119 -9.51 5.11 3.87
C MET A 119 -8.80 6.19 3.04
N LEU A 120 -7.57 5.90 2.65
CA LEU A 120 -6.84 6.76 1.73
C LEU A 120 -7.39 6.65 0.30
N GLU A 121 -7.10 7.67 -0.51
CA GLU A 121 -7.58 7.73 -1.89
C GLU A 121 -7.15 6.51 -2.71
N GLY A 122 -8.07 5.95 -3.49
CA GLY A 122 -7.83 4.78 -4.32
C GLY A 122 -7.75 3.45 -3.55
N VAL A 123 -8.06 3.46 -2.24
CA VAL A 123 -8.17 2.27 -1.40
C VAL A 123 -9.63 2.04 -1.02
N SER A 124 -10.13 0.84 -1.30
CA SER A 124 -11.48 0.42 -0.91
C SER A 124 -11.43 -0.61 0.21
N VAL A 125 -12.47 -0.59 1.05
CA VAL A 125 -12.66 -1.54 2.13
C VAL A 125 -13.99 -2.26 1.96
N VAL A 126 -13.94 -3.60 2.02
CA VAL A 126 -15.12 -4.47 1.85
C VAL A 126 -15.11 -5.56 2.93
N ARG A 127 -16.29 -6.02 3.36
CA ARG A 127 -16.40 -7.16 4.27
C ARG A 127 -16.30 -8.46 3.48
N SER A 128 -15.54 -9.43 3.96
CA SER A 128 -15.42 -10.73 3.30
C SER A 128 -16.75 -11.48 3.38
N GLU A 129 -17.23 -11.97 2.25
CA GLU A 129 -18.44 -12.82 2.19
C GLU A 129 -18.13 -14.25 2.65
N LYS A 130 -16.89 -14.70 2.46
CA LYS A 130 -16.47 -16.09 2.70
C LYS A 130 -16.10 -16.36 4.15
N VAL A 131 -15.54 -15.36 4.83
CA VAL A 131 -15.01 -15.50 6.18
C VAL A 131 -15.64 -14.46 7.08
N LYS A 132 -16.33 -14.93 8.12
CA LYS A 132 -16.87 -14.05 9.15
C LYS A 132 -15.73 -13.26 9.83
N ASP A 133 -16.02 -12.00 10.13
CA ASP A 133 -15.11 -11.09 10.83
C ASP A 133 -13.78 -10.83 10.12
N GLU A 134 -13.78 -10.97 8.78
CA GLU A 134 -12.69 -10.58 7.91
C GLU A 134 -13.06 -9.33 7.10
N LEU A 135 -12.10 -8.40 7.05
CA LEU A 135 -12.11 -7.19 6.26
C LEU A 135 -11.09 -7.34 5.12
N ILE A 136 -11.50 -6.98 3.91
CA ILE A 136 -10.66 -6.97 2.73
C ILE A 136 -10.39 -5.51 2.37
N VAL A 137 -9.12 -5.12 2.35
CA VAL A 137 -8.67 -3.80 1.95
C VAL A 137 -7.93 -3.94 0.62
N ASP A 138 -8.47 -3.34 -0.43
CA ASP A 138 -7.98 -3.43 -1.80
C ASP A 138 -7.49 -2.08 -2.30
N GLY A 139 -6.45 -2.08 -3.12
CA GLY A 139 -5.96 -0.88 -3.78
C GLY A 139 -4.80 -1.18 -4.73
N ASN A 140 -4.42 -0.17 -5.51
CA ASN A 140 -3.31 -0.31 -6.46
C ASN A 140 -1.95 0.05 -5.83
N ASP A 141 -1.91 0.96 -4.86
CA ASP A 141 -0.67 1.35 -4.16
C ASP A 141 -0.55 0.63 -2.81
N ILE A 142 0.50 -0.20 -2.66
CA ILE A 142 0.79 -0.93 -1.41
C ILE A 142 0.96 0.00 -0.21
N GLU A 143 1.49 1.20 -0.38
CA GLU A 143 1.74 2.12 0.72
C GLU A 143 0.45 2.71 1.26
N LEU A 144 -0.48 3.06 0.36
CA LEU A 144 -1.79 3.56 0.74
C LEU A 144 -2.66 2.45 1.35
N VAL A 145 -2.62 1.25 0.78
CA VAL A 145 -3.33 0.08 1.32
C VAL A 145 -2.82 -0.27 2.71
N SER A 146 -1.49 -0.41 2.87
CA SER A 146 -0.85 -0.74 4.14
C SER A 146 -1.08 0.34 5.20
N ARG A 147 -0.97 1.62 4.83
CA ARG A 147 -1.23 2.74 5.74
C ARG A 147 -2.69 2.80 6.17
N SER A 148 -3.64 2.51 5.29
CA SER A 148 -5.06 2.43 5.64
C SER A 148 -5.31 1.31 6.66
N CYS A 149 -4.68 0.14 6.46
CA CYS A 149 -4.71 -0.95 7.45
C CYS A 149 -4.08 -0.54 8.80
N ALA A 150 -2.96 0.17 8.75
CA ALA A 150 -2.28 0.66 9.96
C ALA A 150 -3.15 1.67 10.73
N LEU A 151 -3.88 2.55 10.03
CA LEU A 151 -4.82 3.50 10.67
C LEU A 151 -5.94 2.76 11.40
N ILE A 152 -6.49 1.69 10.80
CA ILE A 152 -7.48 0.83 11.47
C ILE A 152 -6.89 0.24 12.76
N ASN A 153 -5.71 -0.36 12.67
CA ASN A 153 -5.05 -0.97 13.84
C ASN A 153 -4.74 0.05 14.94
N GLN A 154 -4.15 1.20 14.59
CA GLN A 154 -3.80 2.25 15.54
C GLN A 154 -5.05 2.82 16.23
N LYS A 155 -6.15 2.94 15.49
CA LYS A 155 -7.44 3.36 16.06
C LYS A 155 -8.02 2.31 16.99
N CYS A 156 -7.67 1.03 16.87
CA CYS A 156 -8.04 -0.03 17.81
C CYS A 156 -6.98 -0.31 18.88
N HIS A 157 -5.93 0.49 19.00
CA HIS A 157 -4.90 0.26 20.00
C HIS A 157 -5.47 0.51 21.41
N VAL A 158 -5.38 -0.51 22.27
CA VAL A 158 -5.79 -0.43 23.69
C VAL A 158 -4.69 0.25 24.50
N LYS A 159 -5.06 1.17 25.38
CA LYS A 159 -4.12 1.83 26.30
C LYS A 159 -4.38 1.37 27.72
N ASN A 160 -3.35 1.43 28.57
CA ASN A 160 -3.44 1.17 30.01
C ASN A 160 -3.98 -0.23 30.38
N LYS A 161 -3.71 -1.23 29.54
CA LYS A 161 -3.95 -2.66 29.80
C LYS A 161 -2.71 -3.46 29.39
N ASP A 162 -2.50 -4.64 29.98
CA ASP A 162 -1.46 -5.57 29.55
C ASP A 162 -1.80 -6.12 28.16
N ILE A 163 -0.93 -5.94 27.18
CA ILE A 163 -1.14 -6.38 25.79
C ILE A 163 -1.15 -7.90 25.63
N ARG A 164 -0.69 -8.64 26.65
CA ARG A 164 -0.66 -10.10 26.65
C ARG A 164 -1.95 -10.72 27.20
N LYS A 165 -2.89 -9.90 27.69
CA LYS A 165 -4.21 -10.32 28.20
C LYS A 165 -5.32 -9.67 27.40
#